data_AF-A0A9X4C6W1-F1
#
_entry.id   AF-A0A9X4C6W1-F1
#
_cell.length_a   1.000
_cell.length_b   1.000
_cell.length_c   1.000
_cell.angle_alpha   90.00
_cell.angle_beta   90.00
_cell.angle_gamma   90.00
#
_symmetry.space_group_name_H-M   'P 1'
#
loop_
_entity.id
_entity.type
_entity.pdbx_description
1 polymer ?
#
loop_
_entity_poly.entity_id
_entity_poly.type
_entity_poly.pdbx_seq_one_letter_code
_entity_poly.pdbx_strand_id
1 'polypeptide(L)'
;MQVITGAKVSTYFNWNRDADERSQLTLITRAHDVTLGYEDSFRGSAVLTLSAQEAHALAADILKLAPTSNGVIPYQERTGASTNRVDPESGLIIRITHNTDGEPYREGVRLEISRPDHTEVLCMDVDAYTAHRLANSLKAYCLTT
;
A
#
# COMPACT_ATOMS: atom_id res chain seq x y z
N MET A 1 18.45 -18.03 14.74
CA MET A 1 18.45 -16.81 13.90
C MET A 1 18.65 -17.25 12.46
N GLN A 2 17.62 -17.18 11.62
CA GLN A 2 17.75 -17.45 10.19
C GLN A 2 18.13 -16.13 9.50
N VAL A 3 19.24 -16.13 8.77
CA VAL A 3 19.64 -15.02 7.91
C VAL A 3 18.88 -15.18 6.59
N ILE A 4 18.00 -14.23 6.28
CA ILE A 4 17.26 -14.24 5.02
C ILE A 4 18.15 -13.62 3.95
N THR A 5 18.78 -14.46 3.13
CA THR A 5 19.57 -14.02 1.98
C THR A 5 18.68 -13.76 0.78
N GLY A 6 18.82 -12.61 0.11
CA GLY A 6 18.10 -12.30 -1.13
C GLY A 6 16.75 -11.58 -0.98
N ALA A 7 16.38 -11.15 0.23
CA ALA A 7 15.22 -10.29 0.42
C ALA A 7 15.53 -8.85 -0.06
N LYS A 8 14.60 -8.23 -0.78
CA LYS A 8 14.61 -6.79 -1.06
C LYS A 8 13.72 -6.08 -0.04
N VAL A 9 14.22 -5.02 0.57
CA VAL A 9 13.48 -4.23 1.55
C VAL A 9 13.34 -2.82 1.02
N SER A 10 12.10 -2.35 0.93
CA SER A 10 11.74 -0.97 0.59
C SER A 10 10.95 -0.36 1.72
N THR A 11 11.25 0.88 2.09
CA THR A 11 10.56 1.57 3.18
C THR A 11 10.00 2.90 2.69
N TYR A 12 8.75 3.15 3.06
CA TYR A 12 7.98 4.33 2.72
C TYR A 12 7.54 4.99 4.02
N PHE A 13 7.71 6.30 4.10
CA PHE A 13 7.37 7.08 5.28
C PHE A 13 6.27 8.06 4.92
N ASN A 14 5.28 8.18 5.79
CA ASN A 14 4.33 9.28 5.75
C ASN A 14 4.40 10.06 7.07
N TRP A 15 4.31 11.38 6.98
CA TRP A 15 4.27 12.28 8.12
C TRP A 15 3.12 13.26 7.95
N ASN A 16 2.07 13.07 8.74
CA ASN A 16 1.04 14.07 8.92
C ASN A 16 1.58 15.12 9.92
N ARG A 17 1.98 16.28 9.40
CA ARG A 17 2.57 17.35 10.23
C ARG A 17 1.57 18.00 11.18
N ASP A 18 0.29 18.01 10.83
CA ASP A 18 -0.74 18.71 11.59
C ASP A 18 -1.11 17.92 12.84
N ALA A 19 -1.09 16.59 12.75
CA ALA A 19 -1.29 15.68 13.88
C ALA A 19 0.03 15.22 14.55
N ASP A 20 1.19 15.60 13.98
CA ASP A 20 2.52 15.05 14.27
C ASP A 20 2.57 13.51 14.23
N GLU A 21 1.78 12.90 13.36
CA GLU A 21 1.67 11.44 13.22
C GLU A 21 2.66 10.94 12.17
N ARG A 22 3.46 9.94 12.55
CA ARG A 22 4.40 9.27 11.65
C ARG A 22 3.98 7.84 11.46
N SER A 23 3.91 7.45 10.19
CA SER A 23 3.69 6.06 9.82
C SER A 23 4.76 5.57 8.86
N GLN A 24 5.06 4.29 8.98
CA GLN A 24 6.06 3.61 8.17
C GLN A 24 5.43 2.38 7.53
N LEU A 25 5.60 2.24 6.21
CA LEU A 25 5.33 1.01 5.49
C LEU A 25 6.63 0.41 5.01
N THR A 26 6.89 -0.82 5.41
CA THR A 26 8.03 -1.62 4.99
C THR A 26 7.53 -2.76 4.10
N LEU A 27 7.96 -2.75 2.85
CA LEU A 27 7.76 -3.83 1.90
C LEU A 27 8.99 -4.74 1.93
N ILE A 28 8.79 -6.01 2.28
CA ILE A 28 9.81 -7.04 2.21
C ILE A 28 9.43 -8.00 1.09
N THR A 29 10.24 -8.07 0.05
CA THR A 29 10.07 -8.99 -1.07
C THR A 29 11.04 -10.14 -0.94
N ARG A 30 10.54 -11.38 -0.91
CA ARG A 30 11.36 -12.61 -0.94
C ARG A 30 11.07 -13.39 -2.22
N ALA A 31 11.71 -14.54 -2.40
CA ALA A 31 11.54 -15.35 -3.62
C ALA A 31 10.10 -15.87 -3.83
N HIS A 32 9.32 -16.04 -2.75
CA HIS A 32 8.00 -16.68 -2.81
C HIS A 32 6.90 -15.89 -2.11
N ASP A 33 7.24 -14.82 -1.39
CA ASP A 33 6.28 -14.01 -0.66
C ASP A 33 6.61 -12.51 -0.74
N VAL A 34 5.59 -11.71 -0.47
CA VAL A 34 5.71 -10.29 -0.17
C VAL A 34 5.12 -10.06 1.21
N THR A 35 5.85 -9.38 2.08
CA THR A 35 5.35 -8.95 3.39
C THR A 35 5.23 -7.43 3.42
N LEU A 36 4.06 -6.93 3.83
CA LEU A 36 3.81 -5.54 4.17
C LEU A 36 3.84 -5.40 5.69
N GLY A 37 4.85 -4.73 6.23
CA GLY A 37 4.90 -4.31 7.63
C GLY A 37 4.50 -2.85 7.73
N TYR A 38 3.44 -2.55 8.46
CA TYR A 38 2.98 -1.20 8.76
C TYR A 38 3.20 -0.89 10.23
N GLU A 39 3.70 0.29 10.53
CA GLU A 39 3.86 0.81 11.87
C GLU A 39 3.29 2.23 11.93
N ASP A 40 2.48 2.49 12.95
CA ASP A 40 1.90 3.79 13.23
C ASP A 40 2.10 4.18 14.69
N SER A 41 2.22 5.48 14.91
CA SER A 41 2.41 6.12 16.21
C SER A 41 1.22 5.87 17.15
N PHE A 42 0.01 5.63 16.62
CA PHE A 42 -1.22 5.49 17.40
C PHE A 42 -1.86 4.10 17.34
N ARG A 43 -1.88 3.44 16.17
CA ARG A 43 -2.66 2.19 15.97
C ARG A 43 -1.89 0.89 16.20
N GLY A 44 -0.59 0.96 16.52
CA GLY A 44 0.27 -0.22 16.64
C GLY A 44 0.75 -0.73 15.28
N SER A 45 1.47 -1.85 15.27
CA SER A 45 2.02 -2.44 14.05
C SER A 45 1.10 -3.50 13.46
N ALA A 46 0.97 -3.54 12.13
CA ALA A 46 0.33 -4.63 11.40
C ALA A 46 1.33 -5.28 10.44
N VAL A 47 1.34 -6.61 10.35
CA VAL A 47 2.17 -7.33 9.38
C VAL A 47 1.25 -8.20 8.54
N LEU A 48 1.32 -8.05 7.22
CA LEU A 48 0.49 -8.79 6.29
C LEU A 48 1.35 -9.44 5.20
N THR A 49 1.27 -10.76 5.10
CA THR A 49 1.95 -11.52 4.04
C THR A 49 1.01 -11.76 2.87
N LEU A 50 1.42 -11.34 1.68
CA LEU A 50 0.73 -11.48 0.41
C LEU A 50 1.41 -12.53 -0.47
N SER A 51 0.60 -13.31 -1.18
CA SER A 51 1.03 -14.13 -2.31
C SER A 51 1.44 -13.25 -3.50
N ALA A 52 2.10 -13.85 -4.50
CA ALA A 52 2.45 -13.14 -5.73
C ALA A 52 1.23 -12.61 -6.49
N GLN A 53 0.14 -13.37 -6.51
CA GLN A 53 -1.12 -12.97 -7.14
C GLN A 53 -1.76 -11.79 -6.41
N GLU A 54 -1.81 -11.86 -5.08
CA GLU A 54 -2.35 -10.77 -4.25
C GLU A 54 -1.51 -9.50 -4.39
N ALA A 55 -0.19 -9.62 -4.37
CA ALA A 55 0.74 -8.51 -4.57
C ALA A 55 0.57 -7.88 -5.96
N HIS A 56 0.46 -8.69 -7.02
CA HIS A 56 0.22 -8.21 -8.38
C HIS A 56 -1.08 -7.41 -8.47
N ALA A 57 -2.13 -7.98 -7.91
CA ALA A 57 -3.46 -7.41 -7.98
C ALA A 57 -3.53 -6.15 -7.10
N LEU A 58 -2.87 -6.10 -5.94
CA LEU A 58 -2.75 -4.88 -5.13
C LEU A 58 -2.03 -3.77 -5.93
N ALA A 59 -0.93 -4.11 -6.60
CA ALA A 59 -0.20 -3.19 -7.47
C ALA A 59 -1.10 -2.59 -8.57
N ALA A 60 -1.90 -3.44 -9.22
CA ALA A 60 -2.82 -3.01 -10.26
C ALA A 60 -3.88 -2.05 -9.72
N ASP A 61 -4.44 -2.34 -8.54
CA ASP A 61 -5.47 -1.49 -7.94
C ASP A 61 -4.91 -0.15 -7.45
N ILE A 62 -3.69 -0.12 -6.91
CA ILE A 62 -3.02 1.15 -6.58
C ILE A 62 -2.82 2.00 -7.83
N LEU A 63 -2.35 1.42 -8.94
CA LEU A 63 -2.09 2.17 -10.17
C LEU A 63 -3.35 2.67 -10.88
N LYS A 64 -4.52 2.09 -10.60
CA LYS A 64 -5.79 2.66 -11.07
C LYS A 64 -6.08 4.02 -10.44
N LEU A 65 -5.67 4.23 -9.19
CA LEU A 65 -5.91 5.47 -8.44
C LEU A 65 -4.69 6.40 -8.41
N ALA A 66 -3.48 5.86 -8.46
CA ALA A 66 -2.23 6.63 -8.53
C ALA A 66 -1.43 6.25 -9.79
N PRO A 67 -1.95 6.59 -11.00
CA PRO A 67 -1.36 6.15 -12.26
C PRO A 67 -0.02 6.83 -12.57
N THR A 68 0.24 8.00 -12.00
CA THR A 68 1.37 8.87 -12.35
C THR A 68 2.46 8.85 -11.30
N SER A 69 3.72 8.90 -11.78
CA SER A 69 4.91 9.02 -10.94
C SER A 69 5.23 10.44 -10.52
N ASN A 70 4.42 11.44 -10.91
CA ASN A 70 4.62 12.85 -10.57
C ASN A 70 3.88 13.27 -9.28
N GLY A 71 3.12 12.36 -8.66
CA GLY A 71 2.39 12.63 -7.43
C GLY A 71 1.18 13.55 -7.61
N VAL A 72 0.68 13.71 -8.84
CA VAL A 72 -0.48 14.54 -9.16
C VAL A 72 -1.56 13.67 -9.81
N ILE A 73 -2.74 13.68 -9.22
CA ILE A 73 -3.94 12.98 -9.68
C ILE A 73 -4.92 14.04 -10.24
N PRO A 74 -5.18 14.09 -11.55
CA PRO A 74 -6.06 15.11 -12.13
C PRO A 74 -7.44 15.12 -11.46
N TYR A 75 -8.01 16.31 -11.20
CA TYR A 75 -9.33 16.47 -10.55
C TYR A 75 -10.45 15.61 -11.17
N GLN A 76 -10.42 15.45 -12.50
CA GLN A 76 -11.39 14.65 -13.25
C GLN A 76 -11.33 13.15 -12.93
N GLU A 77 -10.17 12.65 -12.48
CA GLU A 77 -9.96 11.25 -12.10
C GLU A 77 -10.35 10.98 -10.63
N ARG A 78 -10.62 12.02 -9.84
CA ARG A 78 -10.92 11.92 -8.39
C ARG A 78 -12.37 11.54 -8.09
N THR A 79 -13.31 11.91 -8.97
CA THR A 79 -14.74 11.66 -8.75
C THR A 79 -15.07 10.18 -8.93
N GLY A 80 -15.25 9.46 -7.81
CA GLY A 80 -15.76 8.09 -7.78
C GLY A 80 -14.71 6.97 -7.93
N ALA A 81 -13.42 7.32 -8.03
CA ALA A 81 -12.35 6.34 -8.07
C ALA A 81 -12.08 5.80 -6.66
N SER A 82 -12.72 4.69 -6.33
CA SER A 82 -12.34 3.82 -5.22
C SER A 82 -12.26 2.40 -5.73
N THR A 83 -11.26 1.65 -5.29
CA THR A 83 -11.23 0.21 -5.52
C THR A 83 -11.67 -0.50 -4.25
N ASN A 84 -12.59 -1.44 -4.38
CA ASN A 84 -12.96 -2.38 -3.32
C ASN A 84 -12.93 -3.78 -3.92
N ARG A 85 -11.96 -4.58 -3.52
CA ARG A 85 -11.76 -5.94 -4.02
C ARG A 85 -11.74 -6.90 -2.84
N VAL A 86 -12.37 -8.05 -3.05
CA VAL A 86 -12.25 -9.21 -2.18
C VAL A 86 -11.67 -10.34 -3.01
N ASP A 87 -10.52 -10.88 -2.59
CA ASP A 87 -9.98 -12.11 -3.14
C ASP A 87 -10.81 -13.30 -2.63
N PRO A 88 -11.46 -14.07 -3.51
CA PRO A 88 -12.36 -15.15 -3.09
C PRO A 88 -11.62 -16.37 -2.53
N GLU A 89 -10.34 -16.55 -2.84
CA GLU A 89 -9.55 -17.71 -2.40
C GLU A 89 -8.93 -17.45 -1.03
N SER A 90 -8.30 -16.29 -0.84
CA SER A 90 -7.63 -15.94 0.42
C SER A 90 -8.49 -15.13 1.39
N GLY A 91 -9.64 -14.61 0.94
CA GLY A 91 -10.45 -13.69 1.72
C GLY A 91 -9.81 -12.31 1.89
N LEU A 92 -8.70 -12.01 1.22
CA LEU A 92 -8.03 -10.71 1.29
C LEU A 92 -8.95 -9.59 0.79
N ILE A 93 -9.21 -8.61 1.64
CA ILE A 93 -9.99 -7.41 1.32
C ILE A 93 -9.01 -6.26 1.10
N ILE A 94 -9.09 -5.64 -0.07
CA ILE A 94 -8.34 -4.44 -0.43
C ILE A 94 -9.31 -3.32 -0.75
N ARG A 95 -9.24 -2.24 0.01
CA ARG A 95 -9.93 -1.00 -0.26
C ARG A 95 -8.92 0.12 -0.45
N ILE A 96 -9.03 0.82 -1.58
CA ILE A 96 -8.19 1.97 -1.91
C ILE A 96 -9.12 3.12 -2.25
N THR A 97 -8.98 4.22 -1.52
CA THR A 97 -9.78 5.43 -1.74
C THR A 97 -8.87 6.62 -1.86
N HIS A 98 -9.19 7.60 -2.70
CA HIS A 98 -8.48 8.88 -2.67
C HIS A 98 -8.58 9.51 -1.28
N ASN A 99 -7.46 10.03 -0.79
CA ASN A 99 -7.46 10.98 0.30
C ASN A 99 -7.07 12.36 -0.27
N THR A 100 -7.80 13.37 0.14
CA THR A 100 -7.54 14.75 -0.23
C THR A 100 -7.37 15.52 1.06
N ASP A 101 -6.17 16.04 1.30
CA ASP A 101 -5.89 16.87 2.47
C ASP A 101 -5.33 18.25 2.08
N GLY A 102 -5.91 19.29 2.68
CA GLY A 102 -5.53 20.71 2.58
C GLY A 102 -5.67 21.39 1.20
N GLU A 103 -5.46 22.71 1.17
CA GLU A 103 -5.12 23.47 -0.06
C GLU A 103 -3.67 23.97 0.01
N PRO A 104 -2.86 23.87 -1.08
CA PRO A 104 -3.15 23.15 -2.31
C PRO A 104 -3.13 21.64 -2.07
N TYR A 105 -4.14 20.95 -2.58
CA TYR A 105 -4.43 19.53 -2.32
C TYR A 105 -3.19 18.65 -2.45
N ARG A 106 -2.73 18.07 -1.33
CA ARG A 106 -1.82 16.92 -1.39
C ARG A 106 -2.65 15.71 -1.74
N GLU A 107 -2.41 15.19 -2.93
CA GLU A 107 -3.16 14.08 -3.47
C GLU A 107 -2.55 12.77 -3.04
N GLY A 108 -3.37 11.88 -2.52
CA GLY A 108 -2.92 10.57 -2.12
C GLY A 108 -4.03 9.54 -2.16
N VAL A 109 -3.73 8.39 -1.57
CA VAL A 109 -4.69 7.31 -1.37
C VAL A 109 -4.59 6.79 0.06
N ARG A 110 -5.75 6.44 0.59
CA ARG A 110 -5.87 5.58 1.76
C ARG A 110 -5.86 4.14 1.28
N LEU A 111 -4.94 3.34 1.80
CA LEU A 111 -4.84 1.90 1.62
C LEU A 111 -5.42 1.23 2.87
N GLU A 112 -6.50 0.46 2.70
CA GLU A 112 -7.04 -0.40 3.74
C GLU A 112 -6.97 -1.84 3.25
N ILE A 113 -6.17 -2.66 3.92
CA ILE A 113 -5.95 -4.07 3.58
C ILE A 113 -6.21 -4.89 4.83
N SER A 114 -7.12 -5.86 4.73
CA SER A 114 -7.52 -6.70 5.85
C SER A 114 -7.76 -8.13 5.40
N ARG A 115 -7.57 -9.07 6.31
CA ARG A 115 -7.88 -10.48 6.11
C ARG A 115 -8.83 -10.95 7.22
N PRO A 116 -10.02 -11.49 6.94
CA PRO A 116 -10.97 -11.91 7.96
C PRO A 116 -10.45 -13.02 8.89
N ASP A 117 -9.51 -13.83 8.41
CA ASP A 117 -8.80 -14.88 9.14
C ASP A 117 -7.64 -14.35 10.00
N HIS A 118 -7.26 -13.09 9.81
CA HIS A 118 -6.26 -12.38 10.62
C HIS A 118 -6.92 -11.28 11.46
N THR A 119 -6.28 -10.92 12.57
CA THR A 119 -6.68 -9.72 13.34
C THR A 119 -6.00 -8.45 12.83
N GLU A 120 -5.03 -8.61 11.93
CA GLU A 120 -4.19 -7.54 11.40
C GLU A 120 -4.91 -6.81 10.26
N VAL A 121 -5.07 -5.50 10.44
CA VAL A 121 -5.60 -4.59 9.43
C VAL A 121 -4.54 -3.52 9.18
N LEU A 122 -4.10 -3.40 7.92
CA LEU A 122 -3.26 -2.31 7.47
C LEU A 122 -4.17 -1.19 6.99
N CYS A 123 -4.10 -0.03 7.63
CA CYS A 123 -4.83 1.16 7.22
C CYS A 123 -3.84 2.33 7.20
N MET A 124 -3.52 2.86 6.02
CA MET A 124 -2.54 3.93 5.91
C MET A 124 -2.89 4.93 4.82
N ASP A 125 -2.60 6.19 5.09
CA ASP A 125 -2.59 7.24 4.10
C ASP A 125 -1.20 7.33 3.46
N VAL A 126 -1.14 7.36 2.13
CA VAL A 126 0.10 7.59 1.37
C VAL A 126 -0.14 8.67 0.32
N ASP A 127 0.86 9.52 0.09
CA ASP A 127 0.82 10.45 -1.03
C ASP A 127 0.88 9.68 -2.38
N ALA A 128 0.40 10.30 -3.45
CA ALA A 128 0.29 9.66 -4.76
C ALA A 128 1.63 9.19 -5.32
N TYR A 129 2.73 9.90 -5.03
CA TYR A 129 4.07 9.49 -5.47
C TYR A 129 4.52 8.21 -4.76
N THR A 130 4.32 8.15 -3.44
CA THR A 130 4.60 6.99 -2.60
C THR A 130 3.74 5.80 -3.01
N ALA A 131 2.45 6.01 -3.25
CA ALA A 131 1.52 4.98 -3.74
C ALA A 131 2.00 4.39 -5.08
N HIS A 132 2.34 5.24 -6.05
CA HIS A 132 2.85 4.81 -7.35
C HIS A 132 4.15 4.00 -7.22
N ARG A 133 5.08 4.43 -6.36
CA ARG A 133 6.33 3.69 -6.11
C ARG A 133 6.12 2.35 -5.42
N LEU A 134 5.21 2.29 -4.46
CA LEU A 134 4.80 1.04 -3.83
C LEU A 134 4.27 0.06 -4.87
N ALA A 135 3.36 0.52 -5.74
CA ALA A 135 2.79 -0.31 -6.79
C ALA A 135 3.84 -0.83 -7.78
N ASN A 136 4.79 0.02 -8.21
CA ASN A 136 5.88 -0.44 -9.07
C ASN A 136 6.79 -1.46 -8.38
N SER A 137 7.01 -1.32 -7.07
CA SER A 137 7.82 -2.27 -6.30
C SER A 137 7.11 -3.62 -6.17
N LEU A 138 5.79 -3.61 -5.95
CA LEU A 138 4.94 -4.80 -5.97
C LEU A 138 4.92 -5.46 -7.36
N LYS A 139 4.81 -4.69 -8.45
CA LYS A 139 4.88 -5.23 -9.82
C LYS A 139 6.23 -5.86 -10.16
N ALA A 140 7.32 -5.23 -9.73
CA ALA A 140 8.68 -5.73 -10.00
C ALA A 140 8.90 -7.13 -9.39
N TYR A 141 8.27 -7.43 -8.26
CA TYR A 141 8.29 -8.78 -7.68
C TYR A 141 7.64 -9.81 -8.61
N CYS A 142 6.45 -9.51 -9.14
CA CYS A 142 5.69 -10.43 -9.98
C CYS A 142 6.37 -10.76 -11.32
N LEU A 143 7.38 -9.99 -11.74
CA LEU A 143 8.18 -10.27 -12.94
C LEU A 143 9.41 -11.16 -12.66
N THR A 144 9.73 -11.38 -11.39
CA THR A 144 10.91 -12.16 -10.95
C THR A 144 10.57 -13.59 -10.49
N THR A 145 9.29 -13.93 -10.44
CA THR A 145 8.72 -15.24 -10.11
C THR A 145 8.01 -15.84 -11.31
#